data_AF-A0A382NGM3-F1
#
_entry.id   AF-A0A382NGM3-F1
#
_cell.length_a   1.000
_cell.length_b   1.000
_cell.length_c   1.000
_cell.angle_alpha   90.00
_cell.angle_beta   90.00
_cell.angle_gamma   90.00
#
_symmetry.space_group_name_H-M   'P 1'
#
loop_
_entity.id
_entity.type
_entity.pdbx_description
1 polymer ?
#
loop_
_entity_poly.entity_id
_entity_poly.type
_entity_poly.pdbx_seq_one_letter_code
_entity_poly.pdbx_strand_id
1 'polypeptide(L)' 'MDEYVVKYLLKKNPKMTKEEAEIKAKKIWRNYCEQNKDRDDKREIEHKKRWEEALKWESYNTLFEHTDNHDLDD' A
#
# COMPACT_ATOMS: atom_id res chain seq x y z
N MET A 1 12.57 2.13 3.13
CA MET A 1 12.66 0.85 3.88
C MET A 1 14.10 0.38 3.94
N ASP A 2 14.77 0.28 2.79
CA ASP A 2 16.16 -0.21 2.68
C ASP A 2 17.17 0.56 3.55
N GLU A 3 17.04 1.88 3.69
CA GLU A 3 17.95 2.70 4.53
C GLU A 3 17.94 2.30 6.02
N TYR A 4 16.79 1.89 6.56
CA TYR A 4 16.70 1.43 7.96
C TYR A 4 17.40 0.08 8.14
N VAL A 5 17.27 -0.80 7.16
CA VAL A 5 17.95 -2.10 7.14
C VAL A 5 19.46 -1.89 7.01
N VAL A 6 19.91 -0.97 6.16
CA VAL A 6 21.34 -0.60 6.03
C VAL A 6 21.89 -0.08 7.36
N LYS A 7 21.21 0.89 8.00
CA LYS A 7 21.63 1.40 9.32
C LYS A 7 21.72 0.30 10.36
N TYR A 8 20.75 -0.61 10.38
CA TYR A 8 20.76 -1.75 11.29
C TYR A 8 21.95 -2.69 11.02
N LEU A 9 22.20 -3.03 9.75
CA LEU A 9 23.31 -3.90 9.34
C LEU A 9 24.67 -3.32 9.74
N LEU A 10 24.89 -2.02 9.51
CA LEU A 10 26.13 -1.33 9.90
C LEU A 10 26.29 -1.24 11.43
N LYS A 11 25.19 -1.03 12.17
CA LYS A 11 25.20 -1.06 13.64
C LYS A 11 25.56 -2.44 14.19
N LYS A 12 25.02 -3.51 13.59
CA LYS A 12 25.26 -4.90 13.99
C LYS A 12 26.64 -5.40 13.57
N ASN A 13 27.19 -4.87 12.48
CA ASN A 13 28.44 -5.31 11.90
C ASN A 13 29.29 -4.12 11.43
N PRO A 14 30.01 -3.45 12.35
CA PRO A 14 30.72 -2.20 12.05
C PRO A 14 31.86 -2.32 11.04
N LYS A 15 32.35 -3.54 10.78
CA LYS A 15 33.39 -3.81 9.77
C LYS A 15 32.82 -3.92 8.35
N MET A 16 31.51 -4.01 8.20
CA MET A 16 30.84 -4.08 6.90
C MET A 16 30.89 -2.72 6.22
N THR A 17 31.18 -2.70 4.92
CA THR A 17 31.15 -1.44 4.16
C THR A 17 29.72 -1.02 3.88
N LYS A 18 29.52 0.27 3.59
CA LYS A 18 28.19 0.80 3.25
C LYS A 18 27.61 0.12 2.00
N GLU A 19 28.42 -0.09 0.97
CA GLU A 19 28.00 -0.77 -0.27
C GLU A 19 27.57 -2.22 -0.01
N GLU A 20 28.32 -2.97 0.80
CA GLU A 20 27.94 -4.34 1.18
C GLU A 20 26.62 -4.38 1.95
N ALA A 21 26.40 -3.42 2.85
CA ALA A 21 25.17 -3.29 3.59
C ALA A 21 23.98 -2.96 2.68
N GLU A 22 24.16 -2.09 1.68
CA GLU A 22 23.13 -1.75 0.68
C GLU A 22 22.75 -2.95 -0.19
N ILE A 23 23.74 -3.73 -0.67
CA ILE A 23 23.49 -4.94 -1.44
C ILE A 23 22.70 -5.96 -0.60
N LYS A 24 23.09 -6.16 0.66
CA LYS A 24 22.37 -7.05 1.58
C LYS A 24 20.97 -6.55 1.89
N ALA A 25 20.78 -5.26 2.14
CA ALA A 25 19.48 -4.67 2.40
C ALA A 25 18.52 -4.87 1.23
N LYS A 26 18.99 -4.62 -0.02
CA LYS A 26 18.21 -4.88 -1.23
C LYS A 26 17.81 -6.35 -1.36
N LYS A 27 18.73 -7.27 -1.06
CA LYS A 27 18.44 -8.71 -1.09
C LYS A 27 17.41 -9.11 -0.03
N ILE A 28 17.52 -8.59 1.18
CA ILE A 28 16.55 -8.83 2.27
C ILE A 28 15.18 -8.31 1.85
N TRP A 29 15.11 -7.08 1.33
CA TRP A 29 13.86 -6.48 0.88
C TRP A 29 13.22 -7.27 -0.25
N ARG A 30 14.00 -7.64 -1.27
CA ARG A 30 13.52 -8.46 -2.38
C ARG A 30 12.95 -9.80 -1.90
N ASN A 31 13.66 -10.50 -1.02
CA ASN A 31 13.19 -11.77 -0.47
C ASN A 31 11.89 -11.58 0.33
N TYR A 32 11.79 -10.51 1.11
CA TYR A 32 10.56 -10.19 1.84
C TYR A 32 9.40 -9.96 0.86
N CYS A 33 9.60 -9.17 -0.21
CA CYS A 33 8.57 -8.94 -1.22
C CYS A 33 8.17 -10.25 -1.93
N GLU A 34 9.14 -11.09 -2.33
CA GLU A 34 8.85 -12.37 -2.99
C GLU A 34 8.04 -13.31 -2.09
N GLN A 35 8.39 -13.41 -0.80
CA GLN A 35 7.65 -14.26 0.15
C GLN A 35 6.24 -13.76 0.46
N ASN A 36 6.00 -12.46 0.35
CA ASN A 36 4.72 -11.86 0.69
C ASN A 36 3.86 -11.50 -0.53
N LYS A 37 4.37 -11.76 -1.74
CA LYS A 37 3.72 -11.38 -3.00
C LYS A 37 2.26 -11.83 -3.07
N ASP A 38 1.99 -13.11 -2.84
CA ASP A 38 0.62 -13.65 -2.91
C ASP A 38 -0.34 -13.01 -1.89
N ARG A 39 0.17 -12.64 -0.72
CA ARG A 39 -0.61 -11.94 0.31
C ARG A 39 -0.92 -10.52 -0.13
N ASP A 40 0.09 -9.83 -0.66
CA ASP A 40 0.00 -8.43 -1.04
C ASP A 40 -0.89 -8.29 -2.30
N ASP A 41 -0.78 -9.22 -3.26
CA ASP A 41 -1.67 -9.30 -4.43
C ASP A 41 -3.15 -9.48 -4.00
N LYS A 42 -3.42 -10.34 -3.01
CA LYS A 42 -4.78 -10.51 -2.46
C LYS A 42 -5.29 -9.24 -1.78
N ARG A 43 -4.44 -8.57 -1.01
CA ARG A 43 -4.79 -7.29 -0.35
C ARG A 43 -5.08 -6.20 -1.37
N GLU A 44 -4.31 -6.13 -2.45
CA GLU A 44 -4.54 -5.14 -3.51
C GLU A 44 -5.90 -5.33 -4.16
N ILE A 45 -6.29 -6.58 -4.45
CA ILE A 45 -7.62 -6.90 -4.98
C ILE A 45 -8.72 -6.48 -3.99
N GLU A 46 -8.58 -6.79 -2.71
CA GLU A 46 -9.56 -6.40 -1.68
C GLU A 46 -9.66 -4.88 -1.52
N HIS A 47 -8.53 -4.18 -1.53
CA HIS A 47 -8.48 -2.72 -1.45
C HIS A 47 -9.17 -2.09 -2.66
N LYS A 48 -8.92 -2.61 -3.86
CA LYS A 48 -9.58 -2.13 -5.08
C LYS A 48 -11.09 -2.33 -5.00
N LYS A 49 -11.55 -3.50 -4.55
CA LYS A 49 -13.00 -3.76 -4.36
C LYS A 49 -13.62 -2.78 -3.37
N ARG A 50 -12.99 -2.58 -2.21
CA ARG A 50 -13.48 -1.62 -1.20
C ARG A 50 -13.50 -0.18 -1.71
N TRP A 51 -12.50 0.20 -2.50
CA TRP A 51 -12.45 1.50 -3.14
C TRP A 51 -13.59 1.70 -4.14
N GLU A 52 -13.85 0.70 -4.99
CA GLU A 52 -14.97 0.72 -5.94
C GLU A 52 -16.33 0.73 -5.23
N GLU A 53 -16.48 0.00 -4.13
CA GLU A 53 -17.68 0.02 -3.29
C GLU A 53 -17.88 1.40 -2.65
N ALA A 54 -16.83 2.02 -2.13
CA ALA A 54 -16.88 3.37 -1.56
C ALA A 54 -17.30 4.41 -2.62
N LEU A 55 -16.70 4.35 -3.81
CA LEU A 55 -17.08 5.23 -4.92
C LEU A 55 -18.53 5.05 -5.36
N LYS A 56 -19.02 3.80 -5.42
CA LYS A 56 -20.42 3.53 -5.72
C LYS A 56 -21.34 4.09 -4.65
N TRP A 57 -21.00 3.92 -3.38
CA TRP A 57 -21.79 4.44 -2.27
C TRP A 57 -21.87 5.97 -2.29
N GLU A 58 -20.74 6.65 -2.48
CA GLU A 58 -20.70 8.11 -2.66
C GLU A 58 -21.53 8.54 -3.88
N SER A 59 -21.42 7.82 -5.00
CA SER A 59 -22.21 8.11 -6.20
C SER A 59 -23.71 7.91 -5.98
N TYR A 60 -24.13 6.89 -5.24
CA TYR A 60 -25.55 6.68 -4.93
C TYR A 60 -26.06 7.77 -3.99
N ASN A 61 -25.33 8.11 -2.94
CA ASN A 61 -25.75 9.16 -2.00
C ASN A 61 -25.87 10.52 -2.70
N THR A 62 -24.88 10.88 -3.52
CA THR A 62 -24.94 12.13 -4.29
C THR A 62 -26.08 12.12 -5.31
N LEU A 63 -26.38 10.98 -5.95
CA LEU A 63 -27.51 10.86 -6.87
C LEU A 63 -28.87 11.02 -6.15
N PHE A 64 -29.04 10.40 -4.98
CA PHE A 64 -30.26 10.53 -4.18
C PHE A 64 -30.43 11.94 -3.60
N GLU A 65 -29.35 12.57 -3.14
CA GLU A 65 -29.37 13.98 -2.71
C GLU A 65 -29.80 14.92 -3.85
N HIS A 66 -29.47 14.61 -5.11
CA HIS A 66 -29.90 15.40 -6.25
C HIS A 66 -31.34 15.12 -6.71
N THR A 67 -31.84 13.89 -6.58
CA THR A 67 -33.24 13.57 -6.91
C THR A 67 -34.22 14.09 -5.85
N ASP A 68 -33.88 13.99 -4.56
CA ASP A 68 -34.75 14.48 -3.48
C ASP A 68 -34.90 16.01 -3.48
N ASN A 69 -33.94 16.74 -4.06
CA ASN A 69 -34.01 18.20 -4.24
C ASN A 69 -34.77 18.64 -5.50
N HIS A 70 -35.08 17.72 -6.43
CA HIS A 70 -35.75 18.07 -7.70
C HIS A 70 -37.28 17.90 -7.64
N ASP A 71 -37.80 17.21 -6.62
CA ASP A 71 -39.22 16.93 -6.39
C ASP A 71 -39.92 17.97 -5.49
N LEU A 72 -39.27 19.11 -5.18
CA LEU A 72 -39.81 20.17 -4.32
C LEU A 72 -40.06 21.52 -5.04
N ASP A 73 -39.80 21.62 -6.34
CA ASP A 73 -39.97 22.85 -7.15
C ASP A 73 -41.06 22.67 -8.24
N ASP A 74 -42.24 22.17 -7.87
CA ASP A 74 -43.49 22.19 -8.68
C ASP A 74 -44.41 23.36 -8.26
#